data_AF-A0A7W0WSI0-F1
#
_entry.id   AF-A0A7W0WSI0-F1
#
_cell.length_a   1.000
_cell.length_b   1.000
_cell.length_c   1.000
_cell.angle_alpha   90.00
_cell.angle_beta   90.00
_cell.angle_gamma   90.00
#
_symmetry.space_group_name_H-M   'P 1'
#
loop_
_entity.id
_entity.type
_entity.pdbx_description
1 polymer ?
#
loop_
_entity_poly.entity_id
_entity_poly.type
_entity_poly.pdbx_seq_one_letter_code
_entity_poly.pdbx_strand_id
1 'polypeptide(L)'
;MIKLLVGILKGAVIGGALGYGAYALGQATGFGNPWLTYGLIGAIVGLFVGKPIWSLLRNKDSTSWIAILKSAFGFGLGCGLYAIVAKAWGPSWYIEAIGQNVFAWPPTLGGAIGAVYGGFVELDDAIGDDKTPPKKEPKQIAKK
;
A
#
# COMPACT_ATOMS: atom_id res chain seq x y z
N MET A 1 -12.31 12.70 -1.95
CA MET A 1 -12.51 12.17 -0.57
C MET A 1 -12.91 10.69 -0.55
N ILE A 2 -13.92 10.26 -1.32
CA ILE A 2 -14.33 8.82 -1.35
C ILE A 2 -13.20 7.90 -1.82
N LYS A 3 -12.44 8.28 -2.86
CA LYS A 3 -11.25 7.52 -3.33
C LYS A 3 -10.23 7.31 -2.20
N LEU A 4 -9.85 8.37 -1.48
CA LEU A 4 -8.92 8.29 -0.35
C LEU A 4 -9.37 7.26 0.71
N LEU A 5 -10.64 7.28 1.11
CA LEU A 5 -11.18 6.32 2.07
C LEU A 5 -11.10 4.87 1.56
N VAL A 6 -11.36 4.66 0.27
CA VAL A 6 -11.23 3.35 -0.38
C VAL A 6 -9.77 2.88 -0.39
N GLY A 7 -8.83 3.78 -0.68
CA GLY A 7 -7.39 3.48 -0.64
C GLY A 7 -6.91 3.09 0.76
N ILE A 8 -7.31 3.85 1.77
CA ILE A 8 -7.05 3.56 3.19
C ILE A 8 -7.62 2.18 3.57
N LEU A 9 -8.89 1.92 3.23
CA LEU A 9 -9.55 0.67 3.60
C LEU A 9 -8.90 -0.54 2.92
N LYS A 10 -8.66 -0.49 1.61
CA LYS A 10 -7.97 -1.56 0.87
C LYS A 10 -6.58 -1.81 1.44
N GLY A 11 -5.84 -0.73 1.68
CA GLY A 11 -4.52 -0.77 2.30
C GLY A 11 -4.55 -1.42 3.68
N ALA A 12 -5.51 -1.06 4.52
CA ALA A 12 -5.71 -1.63 5.86
C ALA A 12 -6.03 -3.13 5.81
N VAL A 13 -6.94 -3.54 4.91
CA VAL A 13 -7.34 -4.94 4.75
C VAL A 13 -6.16 -5.79 4.27
N ILE A 14 -5.45 -5.34 3.24
CA ILE A 14 -4.28 -6.06 2.70
C ILE A 14 -3.16 -6.12 3.74
N GLY A 15 -2.83 -4.98 4.35
CA GLY A 15 -1.78 -4.89 5.36
C GLY A 15 -2.09 -5.71 6.62
N GLY A 16 -3.35 -5.71 7.06
CA GLY A 16 -3.80 -6.50 8.20
C GLY A 16 -3.80 -8.00 7.93
N ALA A 17 -4.27 -8.43 6.74
CA ALA A 17 -4.26 -9.83 6.34
C ALA A 17 -2.84 -10.39 6.23
N LEU A 18 -1.92 -9.64 5.60
CA LEU A 18 -0.52 -10.03 5.50
C LEU A 18 0.19 -9.98 6.86
N GLY A 19 -0.12 -9.00 7.70
CA GLY A 19 0.38 -8.93 9.07
C GLY A 19 -0.09 -10.12 9.91
N TYR A 20 -1.33 -10.55 9.76
CA TYR A 20 -1.84 -11.78 10.37
C TYR A 20 -1.15 -13.04 9.82
N GLY A 21 -0.94 -13.12 8.51
CA GLY A 21 -0.17 -14.20 7.90
C GLY A 21 1.24 -14.29 8.48
N ALA A 22 1.93 -13.17 8.65
CA ALA A 22 3.25 -13.13 9.27
C ALA A 22 3.23 -13.50 10.76
N TYR A 23 2.21 -13.07 11.51
CA TYR A 23 2.01 -13.47 12.90
C TYR A 23 1.80 -14.98 13.04
N ALA A 24 0.89 -15.56 12.24
CA ALA A 24 0.62 -16.99 12.24
C ALA A 24 1.85 -17.82 11.79
N LEU A 25 2.58 -17.34 10.78
CA LEU A 25 3.82 -17.97 10.30
C LEU A 25 4.91 -17.95 11.37
N GLY A 26 5.08 -16.82 12.07
CA GLY A 26 6.01 -16.69 13.18
C GLY A 26 5.70 -17.66 14.32
N GLN A 27 4.42 -17.85 14.66
CA GLN A 27 3.99 -18.81 15.67
C GLN A 27 4.24 -20.27 15.25
N ALA A 28 4.06 -20.59 13.97
CA ALA A 28 4.20 -21.96 13.46
C ALA A 28 5.67 -22.37 13.19
N THR A 29 6.52 -21.43 12.77
CA THR A 29 7.86 -21.73 12.24
C THR A 29 9.00 -21.03 12.97
N GLY A 30 8.71 -20.08 13.86
CA GLY A 30 9.72 -19.20 14.47
C GLY A 30 10.32 -18.17 13.51
N PHE A 31 9.92 -18.17 12.23
CA PHE A 31 10.40 -17.21 11.25
C PHE A 31 9.60 -15.90 11.32
N GLY A 32 10.21 -14.85 11.85
CA GLY A 32 9.61 -13.51 11.93
C GLY A 32 10.64 -12.43 11.66
N ASN A 33 10.80 -12.02 10.40
CA ASN A 33 11.62 -10.86 10.03
C ASN A 33 10.71 -9.64 9.79
N PRO A 34 10.66 -8.67 10.72
CA PRO A 34 9.77 -7.52 10.61
C PRO A 34 10.01 -6.68 9.35
N TRP A 35 11.28 -6.51 8.96
CA TRP A 35 11.65 -5.76 7.75
C TRP A 35 11.08 -6.41 6.49
N LEU A 36 11.16 -7.74 6.41
CA LEU A 36 10.60 -8.48 5.30
C LEU A 36 9.06 -8.40 5.30
N THR A 37 8.42 -8.57 6.46
CA THR A 37 6.96 -8.51 6.61
C THR A 37 6.39 -7.16 6.16
N TYR A 38 6.90 -6.07 6.72
CA TYR A 38 6.37 -4.73 6.42
C TYR A 38 6.80 -4.23 5.03
N GLY A 39 7.98 -4.65 4.56
CA GLY A 39 8.37 -4.46 3.17
C GLY A 39 7.43 -5.18 2.20
N LEU A 40 7.07 -6.45 2.47
CA LEU A 40 6.13 -7.20 1.62
C LEU A 40 4.74 -6.56 1.62
N ILE A 41 4.27 -6.10 2.79
CA ILE A 41 3.01 -5.35 2.91
C ILE A 41 3.04 -4.12 2.01
N GLY A 42 4.10 -3.31 2.09
CA GLY A 42 4.28 -2.15 1.23
C GLY A 42 4.32 -2.53 -0.25
N ALA A 43 5.02 -3.61 -0.61
CA ALA A 43 5.12 -4.07 -2.00
C ALA A 43 3.76 -4.48 -2.58
N ILE A 44 2.96 -5.23 -1.82
CA ILE A 44 1.64 -5.71 -2.24
C ILE A 44 0.65 -4.55 -2.28
N VAL A 45 0.65 -3.67 -1.27
CA VAL A 45 -0.21 -2.47 -1.28
C VAL A 45 0.12 -1.58 -2.48
N GLY A 46 1.40 -1.35 -2.78
CA GLY A 46 1.81 -0.53 -3.93
C GLY A 46 1.49 -1.15 -5.29
N LEU A 47 1.31 -2.48 -5.35
CA LEU A 47 0.90 -3.19 -6.55
C LEU A 47 -0.62 -3.15 -6.76
N PHE A 48 -1.41 -3.30 -5.68
CA PHE A 48 -2.86 -3.51 -5.75
C PHE A 48 -3.72 -2.29 -5.39
N VAL A 49 -3.16 -1.27 -4.74
CA VAL A 49 -3.89 -0.03 -4.38
C VAL A 49 -3.49 1.10 -5.33
N GLY A 50 -4.47 1.64 -6.04
CA GLY A 50 -4.34 2.77 -6.98
C GLY A 50 -3.46 2.54 -8.23
N LYS A 51 -3.52 3.50 -9.16
CA LYS A 51 -2.52 3.66 -10.23
C LYS A 51 -1.63 4.87 -9.90
N PRO A 52 -0.38 4.68 -9.46
CA PRO A 52 0.56 5.77 -9.27
C PRO A 52 0.67 6.65 -10.53
N ILE A 53 0.73 7.98 -10.39
CA ILE A 53 0.79 8.96 -11.49
C ILE A 53 1.90 8.63 -12.49
N TRP A 54 3.04 8.15 -12.00
CA TRP A 54 4.22 7.78 -12.80
C TRP A 54 3.99 6.55 -13.70
N SER A 55 2.94 5.77 -13.44
CA SER A 55 2.48 4.66 -14.28
C SER A 55 1.83 5.14 -15.58
N LEU A 56 1.37 6.39 -15.62
CA LEU A 56 0.76 7.02 -16.81
C LEU A 56 1.81 7.75 -17.66
N LEU A 57 2.91 8.20 -17.04
CA LEU A 57 4.00 8.93 -17.72
C LEU A 57 4.97 8.04 -18.52
N ARG A 58 4.96 6.71 -18.34
CA ARG A 58 5.93 5.79 -18.95
C ARG A 58 5.25 4.87 -19.96
N ASN A 59 5.86 4.69 -21.14
CA ASN A 59 5.32 3.91 -22.26
C ASN A 59 4.65 2.60 -21.81
N LYS A 60 3.40 2.39 -22.26
CA LYS A 60 2.52 1.25 -21.93
C LYS A 60 3.11 -0.12 -22.29
N ASP A 61 4.16 -0.16 -23.11
CA ASP A 61 4.73 -1.38 -23.67
C ASP A 61 5.46 -2.26 -22.64
N SER A 62 5.67 -1.79 -21.41
CA SER A 62 6.37 -2.56 -20.36
C SER A 62 5.56 -2.64 -19.05
N THR A 63 4.33 -3.15 -19.15
CA THR A 63 3.42 -3.35 -18.02
C THR A 63 4.08 -4.12 -16.85
N SER A 64 4.88 -5.14 -17.14
CA SER A 64 5.62 -5.92 -16.13
C SER A 64 6.67 -5.08 -15.40
N TRP A 65 7.40 -4.21 -16.10
CA TRP A 65 8.43 -3.37 -15.50
C TRP A 65 7.82 -2.32 -14.55
N ILE A 66 6.65 -1.80 -14.91
CA ILE A 66 5.89 -0.87 -14.08
C ILE A 66 5.42 -1.57 -12.80
N ALA A 67 4.94 -2.81 -12.89
CA ALA A 67 4.55 -3.60 -11.73
C ALA A 67 5.73 -3.84 -10.77
N ILE A 68 6.90 -4.23 -11.32
CA ILE A 68 8.13 -4.44 -10.54
C ILE A 68 8.52 -3.16 -9.81
N LEU A 69 8.58 -2.03 -10.51
CA LEU A 69 8.99 -0.76 -9.89
C LEU A 69 8.01 -0.30 -8.79
N LYS A 70 6.70 -0.51 -8.99
CA LYS A 70 5.68 -0.23 -7.97
C LYS A 70 5.90 -1.07 -6.72
N SER A 71 6.09 -2.37 -6.90
CA SER A 71 6.36 -3.28 -5.78
C SER A 71 7.67 -2.95 -5.06
N ALA A 72 8.74 -2.61 -5.79
CA ALA A 72 10.03 -2.25 -5.20
C ALA A 72 9.96 -0.93 -4.41
N PHE A 73 9.26 0.08 -4.95
CA PHE A 73 9.04 1.34 -4.26
C PHE A 73 8.16 1.16 -3.02
N GLY A 74 7.07 0.40 -3.15
CA GLY A 74 6.21 0.03 -2.03
C GLY A 74 6.97 -0.72 -0.95
N PHE A 75 7.88 -1.62 -1.32
CA PHE A 75 8.75 -2.32 -0.39
C PHE A 75 9.65 -1.36 0.40
N GLY A 76 10.28 -0.41 -0.29
CA GLY A 76 11.10 0.63 0.33
C GLY A 76 10.29 1.49 1.30
N LEU A 77 9.08 1.89 0.93
CA LEU A 77 8.17 2.65 1.81
C LEU A 77 7.70 1.85 3.01
N GLY A 78 7.36 0.58 2.84
CA GLY A 78 6.97 -0.32 3.93
C GLY A 78 8.10 -0.49 4.95
N CYS A 79 9.33 -0.73 4.48
CA CYS A 79 10.52 -0.76 5.32
C CYS A 79 10.80 0.59 5.99
N GLY A 80 10.63 1.71 5.27
CA GLY A 80 10.84 3.06 5.79
C GLY A 80 9.83 3.44 6.88
N LEU A 81 8.55 3.15 6.67
CA LEU A 81 7.50 3.36 7.67
C LEU A 81 7.74 2.51 8.92
N TYR A 82 8.12 1.24 8.74
CA TYR A 82 8.53 0.41 9.86
C TYR A 82 9.75 0.98 10.59
N ALA A 83 10.77 1.49 9.87
CA ALA A 83 11.94 2.10 10.48
C ALA A 83 11.59 3.33 11.33
N ILE A 84 10.64 4.15 10.88
CA ILE A 84 10.14 5.30 11.64
C ILE A 84 9.46 4.80 12.91
N VAL A 85 8.56 3.82 12.82
CA VAL A 85 7.90 3.26 14.02
C VAL A 85 8.91 2.65 14.98
N ALA A 86 9.88 1.89 14.47
CA ALA A 86 10.90 1.23 15.25
C ALA A 86 11.88 2.20 15.93
N LYS A 87 12.21 3.34 15.29
CA LYS A 87 13.18 4.31 15.82
C LYS A 87 12.56 5.52 16.53
N ALA A 88 11.49 6.08 15.99
CA ALA A 88 10.88 7.31 16.51
C ALA A 88 9.80 7.03 17.55
N TRP A 89 9.11 5.88 17.44
CA TRP A 89 7.95 5.55 18.28
C TRP A 89 8.27 4.54 19.38
N GLY A 90 9.55 4.24 19.62
CA GLY A 90 10.04 3.16 20.49
C GLY A 90 9.06 2.84 21.63
N PRO A 91 8.67 1.56 21.82
CA PRO A 91 7.36 1.10 22.31
C PRO A 91 7.11 1.38 23.80
N SER A 92 7.26 2.64 24.20
CA SER A 92 6.98 3.19 25.52
C SER A 92 5.49 3.42 25.72
N TRP A 93 4.71 3.46 24.63
CA TRP A 93 3.25 3.51 24.65
C TRP A 93 2.72 2.09 24.63
N TYR A 94 2.46 1.54 25.81
CA TYR A 94 1.82 0.25 26.00
C TYR A 94 0.30 0.42 25.96
N ILE A 95 -0.27 0.34 24.76
CA ILE A 95 -1.70 0.12 24.60
C ILE A 95 -1.87 -1.34 24.26
N GLU A 96 -2.41 -2.10 25.22
CA GLU A 96 -2.69 -3.52 25.04
C GLU A 96 -4.14 -3.74 24.62
N ALA A 97 -4.31 -4.61 23.63
CA ALA A 97 -5.60 -5.20 23.29
C ALA A 97 -5.39 -6.70 23.12
N ILE A 98 -6.22 -7.52 23.78
CA ILE A 98 -6.18 -8.98 23.64
C ILE A 98 -4.79 -9.56 24.01
N GLY A 99 -4.11 -8.96 25.00
CA GLY A 99 -2.77 -9.39 25.43
C GLY A 99 -1.65 -9.14 24.42
N GLN A 100 -1.87 -8.26 23.44
CA GLN A 100 -0.86 -7.84 22.46
C GLN A 100 -0.74 -6.31 22.48
N ASN A 101 0.49 -5.79 22.38
CA ASN A 101 0.69 -4.36 22.20
C ASN A 101 0.25 -3.97 20.79
N VAL A 102 -0.77 -3.10 20.68
CA VAL A 102 -1.39 -2.69 19.41
C VAL A 102 -0.40 -2.05 18.45
N PHE A 103 0.65 -1.38 18.95
CA PHE A 103 1.67 -0.73 18.13
C PHE A 103 2.79 -1.66 17.67
N ALA A 104 2.93 -2.84 18.29
CA ALA A 104 3.93 -3.83 17.94
C ALA A 104 3.34 -5.06 17.25
N TRP A 105 2.03 -5.28 17.37
CA TRP A 105 1.37 -6.46 16.85
C TRP A 105 1.32 -6.43 15.31
N PRO A 106 1.83 -7.47 14.62
CA PRO A 106 1.96 -7.44 13.15
C PRO A 106 0.68 -7.17 12.36
N PRO A 107 -0.51 -7.68 12.74
CA PRO A 107 -1.76 -7.38 12.03
C PRO A 107 -2.15 -5.90 12.13
N THR A 108 -2.06 -5.30 13.30
CA THR A 108 -2.46 -3.90 13.51
C THR A 108 -1.44 -2.95 12.90
N LEU A 109 -0.15 -3.20 13.11
CA LEU A 109 0.92 -2.39 12.52
C LEU A 109 0.95 -2.55 10.99
N GLY A 110 0.78 -3.77 10.50
CA GLY A 110 0.67 -4.05 9.07
C GLY A 110 -0.53 -3.36 8.43
N GLY A 111 -1.69 -3.42 9.09
CA GLY A 111 -2.89 -2.68 8.68
C GLY A 111 -2.67 -1.17 8.67
N ALA A 112 -2.03 -0.60 9.69
CA ALA A 112 -1.74 0.83 9.75
C ALA A 112 -0.78 1.29 8.64
N ILE A 113 0.32 0.57 8.42
CA ILE A 113 1.28 0.86 7.34
C ILE A 113 0.58 0.75 5.97
N GLY A 114 -0.21 -0.31 5.77
CA GLY A 114 -0.97 -0.51 4.56
C GLY A 114 -2.01 0.59 4.34
N ALA A 115 -2.71 1.04 5.38
CA ALA A 115 -3.70 2.11 5.33
C ALA A 115 -3.08 3.46 4.93
N VAL A 116 -1.96 3.82 5.57
CA VAL A 116 -1.23 5.06 5.27
C VAL A 116 -0.73 5.05 3.83
N TYR A 117 -0.07 3.97 3.42
CA TYR A 117 0.47 3.89 2.07
C TYR A 117 -0.62 3.77 1.00
N GLY A 118 -1.66 2.95 1.23
CA GLY A 118 -2.79 2.80 0.33
C GLY A 118 -3.59 4.09 0.14
N GLY A 119 -3.78 4.85 1.23
CA GLY A 119 -4.36 6.19 1.15
C GLY A 119 -3.49 7.15 0.32
N PHE A 120 -2.17 7.12 0.49
CA PHE A 120 -1.25 7.94 -0.30
C PHE A 120 -1.31 7.61 -1.80
N VAL A 121 -1.27 6.34 -2.18
CA VAL A 121 -1.27 5.94 -3.59
C VAL A 121 -2.59 6.28 -4.28
N GLU A 122 -3.72 6.07 -3.61
CA GLU A 122 -5.03 6.40 -4.19
C GLU A 122 -5.28 7.91 -4.26
N LEU A 123 -4.69 8.68 -3.33
CA LEU A 123 -4.69 10.15 -3.41
C LEU A 123 -3.84 10.64 -4.59
N ASP A 124 -2.66 10.06 -4.78
CA ASP A 124 -1.79 10.35 -5.94
C ASP A 124 -2.53 10.08 -7.25
N ASP A 125 -3.15 8.90 -7.39
CA ASP A 125 -3.95 8.53 -8.57
C ASP A 125 -5.08 9.54 -8.84
N ALA A 126 -5.81 9.95 -7.80
CA ALA A 126 -6.90 10.92 -7.91
C ALA A 126 -6.44 12.29 -8.43
N ILE A 127 -5.24 12.76 -8.05
CA ILE A 127 -4.66 14.02 -8.54
C ILE A 127 -4.23 13.91 -10.02
N GLY A 128 -3.87 12.71 -10.46
CA GLY A 128 -3.50 12.42 -11.86
C GLY A 128 -4.69 12.46 -12.82
N ASP A 129 -5.83 11.91 -12.40
CA ASP A 129 -7.06 11.87 -13.20
C ASP A 129 -7.53 13.29 -13.60
N ASP A 130 -7.46 14.26 -12.67
CA ASP A 130 -7.91 15.64 -12.90
C ASP A 130 -7.13 16.38 -14.00
N LYS A 131 -5.92 15.90 -14.35
CA LYS A 131 -5.05 16.52 -15.36
C LYS A 131 -5.25 15.95 -16.77
N THR A 132 -6.06 14.91 -16.93
CA THR A 132 -6.28 14.29 -18.25
C THR A 132 -7.42 15.00 -18.98
N PRO A 133 -7.19 15.68 -20.13
CA PRO A 133 -8.26 16.35 -20.84
C PRO A 133 -9.32 15.33 -21.33
N PRO A 134 -10.62 15.70 -21.34
CA PRO A 134 -11.68 14.80 -21.72
C PRO A 134 -11.45 14.29 -23.14
N LYS A 135 -11.46 12.96 -23.27
CA LYS A 135 -11.29 12.25 -24.54
C LYS A 135 -12.45 12.66 -25.45
N LYS A 136 -12.19 13.52 -26.45
CA LYS A 136 -13.19 13.92 -27.45
C LYS A 136 -13.78 12.65 -28.08
N GLU A 137 -15.07 12.43 -27.90
CA GLU A 137 -15.78 11.34 -28.56
C GLU A 137 -15.63 11.51 -30.09
N PRO A 138 -15.29 10.44 -30.82
CA PRO A 138 -15.25 10.51 -32.27
C PRO A 138 -16.67 10.79 -32.78
N LYS A 139 -16.86 11.98 -33.36
CA LYS A 139 -18.10 12.35 -34.06
C LYS A 139 -18.46 11.21 -35.01
N GLN A 140 -19.58 10.56 -34.77
CA GLN A 140 -20.16 9.61 -35.72
C GLN A 140 -20.40 10.36 -37.02
N ILE A 141 -19.61 10.03 -38.05
CA ILE A 141 -19.80 10.56 -39.39
C ILE A 141 -21.11 9.93 -39.89
N ALA A 142 -22.16 10.75 -39.97
CA ALA A 142 -23.43 10.37 -40.58
C ALA A 142 -23.16 9.85 -41.99
N LYS A 143 -23.45 8.57 -42.23
CA LYS A 143 -23.51 8.02 -43.59
C LYS A 143 -24.75 8.61 -44.28
N LYS A 144 -24.52 9.24 -45.42
CA LYS A 144 -25.52 9.71 -46.38
C LYS A 144 -26.38 8.57 -46.91
#